data_AF-A0A920B769-F1
#
_entry.id   AF-A0A920B769-F1
#
_cell.length_a   1.000
_cell.length_b   1.000
_cell.length_c   1.000
_cell.angle_alpha   90.00
_cell.angle_beta   90.00
_cell.angle_gamma   90.00
#
_symmetry.space_group_name_H-M   'P 1'
#
loop_
_entity.id
_entity.type
_entity.pdbx_description
1 polymer ?
#
loop_
_entity_poly.entity_id
_entity_poly.type
_entity_poly.pdbx_seq_one_letter_code
_entity_poly.pdbx_strand_id
1 'polypeptide(L)'
;MSKHVSRALQALGLGGWTFTGLIPRFTLGSNPELFKGLGFRFEQPKSGPTRPVGRDGVFQGYCPPYYKTMSEAYDAMDSHKWAAWDSSKKPFPYEEPDKHLVKAPRPTDTTSEIVKSVADYIYDTYGSFPAFVDPMYMRLVFQAQNLDLDFYDKYYPPGSYTDQHVNTFKYFQPEIENPYSQKPSKKYPWDK
;
A
#
# COMPACT_ATOMS: atom_id res chain seq x y z
N MET A 1 -3.11 -10.99 -2.50
CA MET A 1 -2.46 -9.69 -2.82
C MET A 1 -1.24 -9.85 -3.72
N SER A 2 -0.16 -10.53 -3.30
CA SER A 2 1.08 -10.66 -4.10
C SER A 2 0.88 -11.15 -5.54
N LYS A 3 0.12 -12.24 -5.74
CA LYS A 3 -0.20 -12.76 -7.08
C LYS A 3 -0.97 -11.78 -7.97
N HIS A 4 -1.82 -10.93 -7.40
CA HIS A 4 -2.60 -9.96 -8.18
C HIS A 4 -1.73 -8.81 -8.67
N VAL A 5 -0.83 -8.31 -7.81
CA VAL A 5 0.13 -7.26 -8.18
C VAL A 5 1.09 -7.78 -9.25
N SER A 6 1.63 -9.00 -9.08
CA SER A 6 2.52 -9.60 -10.10
C SER A 6 1.83 -9.74 -11.47
N ARG A 7 0.56 -10.14 -11.51
CA ARG A 7 -0.22 -10.19 -12.76
C ARG A 7 -0.47 -8.80 -13.35
N ALA A 8 -0.77 -7.81 -12.50
CA ALA A 8 -0.95 -6.43 -12.96
C ALA A 8 0.34 -5.90 -13.59
N LEU A 9 1.51 -6.16 -13.01
CA LEU A 9 2.79 -5.78 -13.59
C LEU A 9 3.02 -6.44 -14.95
N GLN A 10 2.76 -7.74 -15.08
CA GLN A 10 2.86 -8.42 -16.38
C GLN A 10 1.91 -7.83 -17.44
N ALA A 11 0.70 -7.44 -17.04
CA ALA A 11 -0.26 -6.78 -17.94
C ALA A 11 0.21 -5.38 -18.37
N LEU A 12 0.96 -4.68 -17.52
CA LEU A 12 1.60 -3.40 -17.83
C LEU A 12 2.95 -3.56 -18.58
N GLY A 13 3.38 -4.80 -18.84
CA GLY A 13 4.70 -5.09 -19.42
C GLY A 13 5.87 -4.79 -18.48
N LEU A 14 5.63 -4.76 -17.17
CA LEU A 14 6.64 -4.54 -16.15
C LEU A 14 7.09 -5.88 -15.56
N GLY A 15 8.40 -6.00 -15.36
CA GLY A 15 8.97 -6.98 -14.46
C GLY A 15 8.72 -6.59 -13.01
N GLY A 16 8.57 -7.58 -12.13
CA GLY A 16 8.46 -7.27 -10.72
C GLY A 16 8.59 -8.47 -9.79
N TRP A 17 9.05 -8.17 -8.58
CA TRP A 17 9.31 -9.15 -7.54
C TRP A 17 8.74 -8.68 -6.21
N THR A 18 8.18 -9.62 -5.45
CA THR A 18 7.71 -9.37 -4.09
C THR A 18 8.85 -9.56 -3.11
N PHE A 19 9.22 -8.50 -2.41
CA PHE A 19 10.34 -8.51 -1.49
C PHE A 19 9.90 -8.23 -0.05
N THR A 20 10.46 -8.96 0.90
CA THR A 20 10.22 -8.80 2.34
C THR A 20 11.51 -8.66 3.15
N GLY A 21 12.66 -8.58 2.50
CA GLY A 21 13.98 -8.53 3.16
C GLY A 21 14.43 -7.14 3.58
N LEU A 22 13.55 -6.13 3.53
CA LEU A 22 13.86 -4.77 3.97
C LEU A 22 13.65 -4.67 5.47
N ILE A 23 14.47 -3.85 6.13
CA ILE A 23 14.19 -3.44 7.51
C ILE A 23 13.20 -2.26 7.42
N PRO A 24 11.92 -2.43 7.84
CA PRO A 24 10.87 -1.44 7.57
C PRO A 24 11.17 -0.09 8.20
N ARG A 25 11.75 -0.10 9.42
CA ARG A 25 12.11 1.08 10.18
C ARG A 25 13.04 2.03 9.42
N PHE A 26 14.04 1.49 8.72
CA PHE A 26 14.94 2.29 7.87
C PHE A 26 14.20 2.86 6.66
N THR A 27 13.39 2.02 6.00
CA THR A 27 12.67 2.46 4.79
C THR A 27 11.64 3.54 5.11
N LEU A 28 11.00 3.48 6.28
CA LEU A 28 10.04 4.49 6.73
C LEU A 28 10.71 5.80 7.18
N GLY A 29 12.02 5.80 7.46
CA GLY A 29 12.78 7.00 7.79
C GLY A 29 13.03 7.21 9.29
N SER A 30 13.37 6.15 10.02
CA SER A 30 13.58 6.21 11.48
C SER A 30 14.72 7.09 11.97
N ASN A 31 15.65 7.48 11.10
CA ASN A 31 16.74 8.39 11.42
C ASN A 31 16.89 9.43 10.30
N PRO A 32 16.14 10.55 10.36
CA PRO A 32 16.12 11.55 9.31
C PRO A 32 17.46 12.26 9.08
N GLU A 33 18.37 12.25 10.06
CA GLU A 33 19.72 12.82 9.91
C GLU A 33 20.60 11.98 8.97
N LEU A 34 20.44 10.65 8.99
CA LEU A 34 21.20 9.74 8.13
C LEU A 34 20.46 9.42 6.82
N PHE A 35 19.14 9.24 6.88
CA PHE A 35 18.32 8.92 5.71
C PHE A 35 16.86 9.35 5.94
N LYS A 36 16.29 10.03 4.94
CA LYS A 36 14.88 10.47 5.00
C LYS A 36 13.88 9.31 4.92
N GLY A 37 14.26 8.19 4.29
CA GLY A 37 13.34 7.10 3.95
C GLY A 37 12.12 7.62 3.17
N LEU A 38 10.94 7.05 3.45
CA LEU A 38 9.66 7.50 2.91
C LEU A 38 9.10 8.73 3.64
N GLY A 39 9.81 9.27 4.63
CA GLY A 39 9.43 10.48 5.35
C GLY A 39 8.25 10.28 6.31
N PHE A 40 8.16 9.12 6.95
CA PHE A 40 7.19 8.92 8.02
C PHE A 40 7.64 9.66 9.29
N ARG A 41 6.66 10.17 10.02
CA ARG A 41 6.80 10.70 11.35
C ARG A 41 6.94 9.55 12.35
N PHE A 42 7.87 9.71 13.29
CA PHE A 42 8.11 8.78 14.38
C PHE A 42 7.78 9.43 15.71
N GLU A 43 7.09 8.70 16.59
CA GLU A 43 6.78 9.12 17.96
C GLU A 43 7.47 8.23 18.98
N GLN A 44 7.82 8.80 20.13
CA GLN A 44 8.48 8.10 21.21
C GLN A 44 7.41 7.55 22.18
N PRO A 45 7.23 6.23 22.29
CA PRO A 45 6.39 5.65 23.35
C PRO A 45 7.02 5.88 24.72
N LYS A 46 6.24 5.66 25.80
CA LYS A 46 6.74 5.74 27.19
C LYS A 46 7.91 4.81 27.46
N SER A 47 7.98 3.68 26.75
CA SER A 47 9.09 2.74 26.79
C SER A 47 9.32 2.08 25.44
N GLY A 48 10.59 1.82 25.12
CA GLY A 48 11.01 1.19 23.88
C GLY A 48 11.42 2.17 22.76
N PRO A 49 11.67 1.67 21.54
CA PRO A 49 12.12 2.50 20.43
C PRO A 49 11.00 3.38 19.87
N THR A 50 11.38 4.46 19.19
CA THR A 50 10.44 5.27 18.40
C THR A 50 9.72 4.44 17.35
N ARG A 51 8.46 4.80 17.10
CA ARG A 51 7.55 4.08 16.20
C ARG A 51 6.98 4.99 15.12
N PRO A 52 6.84 4.50 13.88
CA PRO A 52 6.23 5.27 12.81
C PRO A 52 4.71 5.37 13.02
N VAL A 53 4.19 6.61 13.05
CA VAL A 53 2.75 6.88 13.26
C VAL A 53 2.03 7.28 11.98
N GLY A 54 2.75 7.74 10.96
CA GLY A 54 2.15 8.15 9.69
C GLY A 54 3.05 9.06 8.87
N ARG A 55 2.56 9.50 7.72
CA ARG A 55 3.16 10.51 6.84
C ARG A 55 2.14 11.60 6.57
N ASP A 56 2.52 12.84 6.90
CA ASP A 56 1.65 14.00 6.86
C ASP A 56 1.05 14.20 5.46
N GLY A 57 -0.28 14.36 5.40
CA GLY A 57 -1.04 14.54 4.15
C GLY A 57 -1.12 13.32 3.23
N VAL A 58 -0.48 12.20 3.58
CA VAL A 58 -0.43 11.00 2.74
C VAL A 58 -1.10 9.80 3.41
N PHE A 59 -0.60 9.39 4.57
CA PHE A 59 -1.13 8.22 5.27
C PHE A 59 -0.92 8.36 6.77
N GLN A 60 -1.98 8.76 7.48
CA GLN A 60 -1.93 9.11 8.90
C GLN A 60 -2.56 7.99 9.74
N GLY A 61 -1.90 7.61 10.83
CA GLY A 61 -2.41 6.59 11.73
C GLY A 61 -3.60 7.08 12.55
N TYR A 62 -4.48 6.16 12.90
CA TYR A 62 -5.54 6.39 13.87
C TYR A 62 -4.99 6.35 15.29
N CYS A 63 -4.08 7.28 15.58
CA CYS A 63 -3.44 7.46 16.86
C CYS A 63 -2.87 8.89 16.96
N PRO A 64 -2.54 9.37 18.17
CA PRO A 64 -1.77 10.58 18.32
C PRO A 64 -0.44 10.52 17.53
N PRO A 65 0.00 11.65 16.96
CA PRO A 65 -0.50 13.02 17.15
C PRO A 65 -1.61 13.43 16.17
N TYR A 66 -2.05 12.55 15.27
CA TYR A 66 -3.05 12.90 14.25
C TYR A 66 -4.46 13.05 14.83
N TYR A 67 -4.72 12.37 15.94
CA TYR A 67 -5.94 12.50 16.75
C TYR A 67 -5.52 12.74 18.19
N LYS A 68 -6.24 13.57 18.95
CA LYS A 68 -5.82 13.97 20.29
C LYS A 68 -5.90 12.81 21.28
N THR A 69 -6.92 11.96 21.14
CA THR A 69 -7.15 10.78 21.98
C THR A 69 -7.40 9.54 21.11
N MET A 70 -7.28 8.35 21.69
CA MET A 70 -7.66 7.13 20.96
C MET A 70 -9.17 7.02 20.79
N SER A 71 -9.96 7.61 21.69
CA SER A 71 -11.40 7.78 21.50
C SER A 71 -11.74 8.54 20.21
N GLU A 72 -11.09 9.69 19.98
CA GLU A 72 -11.27 10.47 18.76
C GLU A 72 -10.80 9.70 17.52
N ALA A 73 -9.65 9.01 17.64
CA ALA A 73 -9.12 8.17 16.57
C ALA A 73 -10.10 7.03 16.20
N TYR A 74 -10.77 6.44 17.18
CA TYR A 74 -11.79 5.42 16.95
C TYR A 74 -13.00 5.99 16.21
N ASP A 75 -13.53 7.13 16.63
CA ASP A 75 -14.69 7.77 15.99
C ASP A 75 -14.39 8.12 14.52
N ALA A 76 -13.17 8.60 14.25
CA ALA A 76 -12.71 8.86 12.89
C ALA A 76 -12.55 7.58 12.05
N MET A 77 -12.02 6.51 12.66
CA MET A 77 -11.87 5.21 12.00
C MET A 77 -13.22 4.58 11.68
N ASP A 78 -14.17 4.59 12.62
CA ASP A 78 -15.51 4.03 12.43
C ASP A 78 -16.27 4.82 11.35
N SER A 79 -16.22 6.17 11.42
CA SER A 79 -16.80 7.02 10.38
C SER A 79 -16.22 6.75 9.00
N HIS A 80 -14.88 6.65 8.89
CA HIS A 80 -14.22 6.36 7.61
C HIS A 80 -14.57 4.96 7.09
N LYS A 81 -14.58 3.95 7.97
CA LYS A 81 -15.00 2.59 7.64
C LYS A 81 -16.40 2.63 7.02
N TRP A 82 -17.39 3.19 7.71
CA TRP A 82 -18.77 3.20 7.20
C TRP A 82 -18.98 4.06 5.96
N ALA A 83 -18.24 5.16 5.82
CA ALA A 83 -18.24 5.96 4.59
C ALA A 83 -17.67 5.17 3.38
N ALA A 84 -16.75 4.23 3.61
CA ALA A 84 -16.25 3.35 2.55
C ALA A 84 -17.27 2.28 2.12
N TRP A 85 -18.26 1.98 2.96
CA TRP A 85 -19.35 1.03 2.66
C TRP A 85 -20.57 1.69 1.99
N ASP A 86 -20.52 3.00 1.72
CA ASP A 86 -21.61 3.75 1.06
C ASP A 86 -21.56 3.57 -0.47
N SER A 87 -22.34 2.63 -0.99
CA SER A 87 -22.48 2.32 -2.43
C SER A 87 -23.05 3.45 -3.25
N SER A 88 -23.70 4.45 -2.63
CA SER A 88 -24.16 5.64 -3.34
C SER A 88 -23.02 6.61 -3.70
N LYS A 89 -21.91 6.55 -2.97
CA LYS A 89 -20.79 7.50 -3.11
C LYS A 89 -19.54 6.91 -3.75
N LYS A 90 -19.36 5.59 -3.67
CA LYS A 90 -18.18 4.91 -4.22
C LYS A 90 -18.58 3.69 -5.05
N PRO A 91 -18.03 3.53 -6.25
CA PRO A 91 -18.25 2.33 -7.05
C PRO A 91 -17.63 1.13 -6.33
N PHE A 92 -18.39 0.04 -6.25
CA PHE A 92 -17.93 -1.23 -5.71
C PHE A 92 -17.42 -2.14 -6.84
N PRO A 93 -16.49 -3.06 -6.56
CA PRO A 93 -15.91 -3.95 -7.57
C PRO A 93 -16.87 -5.05 -8.07
N TYR A 94 -18.07 -5.16 -7.48
CA TYR A 94 -19.08 -6.15 -7.85
C TYR A 94 -20.18 -5.47 -8.67
N GLU A 95 -20.73 -6.18 -9.66
CA GLU A 95 -21.88 -5.72 -10.45
C GLU A 95 -23.13 -5.55 -9.58
N GLU A 96 -23.32 -6.44 -8.61
CA GLU A 96 -24.43 -6.43 -7.66
C GLU A 96 -23.92 -6.31 -6.22
N PRO A 97 -23.35 -5.14 -5.83
CA PRO A 97 -22.66 -5.01 -4.55
C PRO A 97 -23.61 -5.28 -3.39
N ASP A 98 -24.86 -4.80 -3.44
CA ASP A 98 -25.83 -4.99 -2.36
C ASP A 98 -26.11 -6.47 -2.02
N LYS A 99 -25.86 -7.42 -2.95
CA LYS A 99 -25.99 -8.87 -2.70
C LYS A 99 -24.76 -9.49 -2.02
N HIS A 100 -23.60 -8.85 -2.12
CA HIS A 100 -22.31 -9.38 -1.66
C HIS A 100 -21.72 -8.60 -0.48
N LEU A 101 -22.18 -7.37 -0.24
CA LEU A 101 -21.84 -6.64 0.96
C LEU A 101 -22.54 -7.33 2.14
N VAL A 102 -21.80 -8.19 2.83
CA VAL A 102 -22.21 -8.69 4.14
C VAL A 102 -22.41 -7.47 5.03
N LYS A 103 -23.68 -7.15 5.33
CA LYS A 103 -24.05 -6.07 6.24
C LYS A 103 -23.69 -6.52 7.66
N ALA A 104 -22.41 -6.44 8.01
CA ALA A 104 -22.00 -6.59 9.39
C ALA A 104 -22.80 -5.58 10.23
N PRO A 105 -23.47 -6.02 11.31
CA PRO A 105 -24.20 -5.09 12.15
C PRO A 105 -23.24 -4.03 12.68
N ARG A 106 -23.73 -2.79 12.78
CA ARG A 106 -22.94 -1.73 13.40
C ARG A 106 -22.67 -2.09 14.87
N PRO A 107 -21.48 -1.76 15.40
CA PRO A 107 -21.24 -1.83 16.83
C PRO A 107 -22.33 -1.06 17.58
N THR A 108 -22.71 -1.55 18.76
CA THR A 108 -23.57 -0.77 19.66
C THR A 108 -22.75 0.36 20.31
N ASP A 109 -23.43 1.35 20.85
CA ASP A 109 -22.78 2.42 21.60
C ASP A 109 -21.93 1.85 22.75
N THR A 110 -22.47 0.87 23.49
CA THR A 110 -21.73 0.16 24.54
C THR A 110 -20.46 -0.51 24.01
N THR A 111 -20.51 -1.17 22.85
CA THR A 111 -19.31 -1.79 22.26
C THR A 111 -18.28 -0.74 21.87
N SER A 112 -18.72 0.38 21.29
CA SER A 112 -17.85 1.49 20.91
C SER A 112 -17.13 2.08 22.13
N GLU A 113 -17.87 2.35 23.21
CA GLU A 113 -17.30 2.88 24.46
C GLU A 113 -16.31 1.91 25.13
N ILE A 114 -16.55 0.60 25.08
CA ILE A 114 -15.59 -0.41 25.55
C ILE A 114 -14.29 -0.34 24.74
N VAL A 115 -14.38 -0.29 23.40
CA VAL A 115 -13.18 -0.24 22.54
C VAL A 115 -12.40 1.05 22.78
N LYS A 116 -13.08 2.19 22.86
CA LYS A 116 -12.47 3.49 23.19
C LYS A 116 -11.73 3.44 24.52
N SER A 117 -12.38 2.95 25.57
CA SER A 117 -11.80 2.82 26.91
C SER A 117 -10.53 1.96 26.90
N VAL A 118 -10.54 0.83 26.18
CA VAL A 118 -9.36 -0.04 26.04
C VAL A 118 -8.25 0.63 25.25
N ALA A 119 -8.59 1.33 24.15
CA ALA A 119 -7.61 2.00 23.31
C ALA A 119 -6.95 3.18 24.02
N ASP A 120 -7.73 4.01 24.74
CA ASP A 120 -7.22 5.09 25.58
C ASP A 120 -6.35 4.52 26.71
N TYR A 121 -6.80 3.47 27.42
CA TYR A 121 -5.98 2.80 28.44
C TYR A 121 -4.63 2.32 27.89
N ILE A 122 -4.62 1.70 26.70
CA ILE A 122 -3.37 1.25 26.06
C ILE A 122 -2.46 2.45 25.77
N TYR A 123 -3.00 3.51 25.17
CA TYR A 123 -2.20 4.69 24.85
C TYR A 123 -1.69 5.39 26.12
N ASP A 124 -2.55 5.56 27.13
CA ASP A 124 -2.20 6.16 28.41
C ASP A 124 -1.18 5.32 29.17
N THR A 125 -1.20 4.00 29.05
CA THR A 125 -0.24 3.11 29.73
C THR A 125 1.11 3.08 29.01
N TYR A 126 1.12 3.02 27.67
CA TYR A 126 2.33 2.73 26.89
C TYR A 126 2.85 3.89 26.04
N GLY A 127 2.08 4.97 25.89
CA GLY A 127 2.38 6.11 25.01
C GLY A 127 2.30 5.78 23.51
N SER A 128 1.71 4.64 23.14
CA SER A 128 1.56 4.21 21.76
C SER A 128 0.36 3.27 21.62
N PHE A 129 -0.33 3.36 20.50
CA PHE A 129 -1.34 2.41 20.09
C PHE A 129 -1.06 1.91 18.67
N PRO A 130 -0.89 0.60 18.46
CA PRO A 130 -0.92 -0.46 19.48
C PRO A 130 0.27 -0.42 20.46
N ALA A 131 0.17 -1.18 21.56
CA ALA A 131 1.13 -1.13 22.68
C ALA A 131 2.54 -1.61 22.31
N PHE A 132 2.68 -2.64 21.48
CA PHE A 132 3.96 -3.33 21.23
C PHE A 132 4.27 -3.58 19.76
N VAL A 133 3.46 -3.04 18.85
CA VAL A 133 3.72 -3.10 17.41
C VAL A 133 3.65 -1.69 16.83
N ASP A 134 4.31 -1.51 15.68
CA ASP A 134 4.31 -0.23 14.99
C ASP A 134 2.89 0.10 14.47
N PRO A 135 2.38 1.32 14.69
CA PRO A 135 1.13 1.77 14.10
C PRO A 135 1.17 1.73 12.57
N MET A 136 2.34 2.02 11.99
CA MET A 136 2.62 1.88 10.56
C MET A 136 3.67 0.82 10.30
N TYR A 137 3.32 -0.21 9.54
CA TYR A 137 4.24 -1.31 9.27
C TYR A 137 4.29 -1.65 7.78
N MET A 138 5.50 -1.73 7.23
CA MET A 138 5.75 -2.04 5.83
C MET A 138 6.45 -3.39 5.70
N ARG A 139 5.68 -4.47 5.56
CA ARG A 139 6.23 -5.82 5.45
C ARG A 139 6.55 -6.24 4.02
N LEU A 140 5.65 -5.92 3.11
CA LEU A 140 5.67 -6.41 1.74
C LEU A 140 5.90 -5.23 0.80
N VAL A 141 6.98 -5.28 0.04
CA VAL A 141 7.31 -4.30 -0.99
C VAL A 141 7.29 -4.99 -2.34
N PHE A 142 6.81 -4.25 -3.34
CA PHE A 142 6.81 -4.69 -4.73
C PHE A 142 7.77 -3.80 -5.49
N GLN A 143 8.76 -4.44 -6.11
CA GLN A 143 9.57 -3.77 -7.12
C GLN A 143 8.86 -3.92 -8.45
N ALA A 144 8.76 -2.82 -9.19
CA ALA A 144 8.24 -2.76 -10.55
C ALA A 144 9.27 -2.04 -11.41
N GLN A 145 9.65 -2.65 -12.54
CA GLN A 145 10.70 -2.13 -13.41
C GLN A 145 10.48 -2.58 -14.85
N ASN A 146 11.00 -1.80 -15.79
CA ASN A 146 11.15 -2.27 -17.16
C ASN A 146 12.18 -3.42 -17.18
N LEU A 147 11.89 -4.47 -17.92
CA LEU A 147 12.87 -5.54 -18.15
C LEU A 147 13.96 -5.03 -19.09
N ASP A 148 15.19 -5.51 -18.90
CA ASP A 148 16.29 -5.40 -19.86
C ASP A 148 16.13 -6.49 -20.91
N LEU A 149 15.54 -6.15 -22.06
CA LEU A 149 15.20 -7.16 -23.07
C LEU A 149 16.45 -7.79 -23.70
N ASP A 150 17.54 -7.04 -23.84
CA ASP A 150 18.79 -7.54 -24.40
C ASP A 150 19.45 -8.58 -23.48
N PHE A 151 19.37 -8.39 -22.16
CA PHE A 151 19.79 -9.40 -21.19
C PHE A 151 19.00 -10.71 -21.35
N TYR A 152 17.68 -10.62 -21.50
CA TYR A 152 16.84 -11.81 -21.68
C TYR A 152 17.10 -12.50 -23.02
N ASP A 153 17.25 -11.76 -24.12
CA ASP A 153 17.57 -12.34 -25.44
C ASP A 153 18.91 -13.07 -25.45
N LYS A 154 19.88 -12.62 -24.64
CA LYS A 154 21.22 -13.23 -24.55
C LYS A 154 21.26 -14.48 -23.70
N TYR A 155 20.54 -14.50 -22.57
CA TYR A 155 20.71 -15.53 -21.53
C TYR A 155 19.50 -16.46 -21.35
N TYR A 156 18.36 -16.14 -21.95
CA TYR A 156 17.12 -16.88 -21.78
C TYR A 156 16.53 -17.35 -23.12
N PRO A 157 15.74 -18.43 -23.14
CA PRO A 157 15.08 -18.88 -24.35
C PRO A 157 13.99 -17.90 -24.82
N PRO A 158 13.62 -17.94 -26.11
CA PRO A 158 12.48 -17.18 -26.63
C PRO A 158 11.20 -17.42 -25.81
N GLY A 159 10.43 -16.35 -25.56
CA GLY A 159 9.20 -16.39 -24.74
C GLY A 159 9.39 -16.08 -23.25
N SER A 160 10.59 -15.68 -22.83
CA SER A 160 10.89 -15.31 -21.44
C SER A 160 10.32 -13.94 -21.01
N TYR A 161 9.89 -13.13 -21.98
CA TYR A 161 9.07 -11.94 -21.79
C TYR A 161 7.96 -11.91 -22.86
N THR A 162 7.00 -11.01 -22.69
CA THR A 162 5.85 -10.87 -23.60
C THR A 162 5.94 -9.60 -24.43
N ASP A 163 5.15 -9.53 -25.50
CA ASP A 163 5.01 -8.32 -26.33
C ASP A 163 4.59 -7.07 -25.55
N GLN A 164 3.95 -7.24 -24.37
CA GLN A 164 3.65 -6.12 -23.49
C GLN A 164 4.93 -5.45 -22.99
N HIS A 165 5.98 -6.21 -22.67
CA HIS A 165 7.26 -5.67 -22.20
C HIS A 165 7.99 -4.92 -23.31
N VAL A 166 7.85 -5.38 -24.56
CA VAL A 166 8.40 -4.69 -25.75
C VAL A 166 7.69 -3.35 -25.98
N ASN A 167 6.38 -3.30 -25.73
CA ASN A 167 5.54 -2.13 -25.99
C ASN A 167 5.32 -1.23 -24.76
N THR A 168 5.93 -1.52 -23.60
CA THR A 168 5.68 -0.75 -22.37
C THR A 168 5.91 0.75 -22.56
N PHE A 169 7.02 1.14 -23.20
CA PHE A 169 7.30 2.54 -23.51
C PHE A 169 6.25 3.13 -24.46
N LYS A 170 5.89 2.41 -25.53
CA LYS A 170 4.84 2.85 -26.47
C LYS A 170 3.51 3.14 -25.77
N TYR A 171 3.10 2.31 -24.80
CA TYR A 171 1.78 2.42 -24.18
C TYR A 171 1.74 3.35 -22.98
N PHE A 172 2.79 3.38 -22.15
CA PHE A 172 2.76 4.04 -20.85
C PHE A 172 3.71 5.23 -20.73
N GLN A 173 4.71 5.33 -21.61
CA GLN A 173 5.72 6.41 -21.62
C GLN A 173 6.03 6.85 -23.07
N PRO A 174 5.02 7.21 -23.88
CA PRO A 174 5.19 7.48 -25.31
C PRO A 174 6.12 8.66 -25.63
N GLU A 175 6.38 9.52 -24.63
CA GLU A 175 7.33 10.62 -24.69
C GLU A 175 8.80 10.19 -24.64
N ILE A 176 9.08 8.94 -24.22
CA ILE A 176 10.42 8.38 -24.12
C ILE A 176 10.67 7.49 -25.35
N GLU A 177 11.77 7.71 -26.05
CA GLU A 177 12.20 6.81 -27.14
C GLU A 177 12.39 5.40 -26.58
N ASN A 178 11.75 4.40 -27.22
CA ASN A 178 11.87 3.02 -26.78
C ASN A 178 13.33 2.57 -26.92
N PRO A 179 14.03 2.26 -25.80
CA PRO A 179 15.43 1.86 -25.86
C PRO A 179 15.63 0.48 -26.51
N TYR A 180 14.55 -0.25 -26.75
CA TYR A 180 14.55 -1.62 -27.24
C TYR A 180 14.15 -1.70 -28.73
N SER A 181 14.90 -2.48 -29.50
CA SER A 181 14.67 -2.67 -30.95
C SER A 181 13.82 -3.91 -31.29
N GLN A 182 13.53 -4.71 -30.26
CA GLN A 182 12.68 -5.90 -30.33
C GLN A 182 11.31 -5.53 -30.91
N LYS A 183 10.78 -6.39 -31.78
CA LYS A 183 9.45 -6.19 -32.37
C LYS A 183 8.46 -7.14 -31.72
N PRO A 184 7.25 -6.68 -31.37
CA PRO A 184 6.24 -7.56 -30.82
C PRO A 184 5.88 -8.63 -31.85
N SER A 185 5.76 -9.87 -31.39
CA SER A 185 5.39 -11.02 -32.22
C SER A 185 3.91 -10.99 -32.63
N LYS A 186 3.06 -10.35 -31.81
CA LYS A 186 1.62 -10.21 -32.00
C LYS A 186 1.22 -8.74 -32.10
N LYS A 187 0.42 -8.42 -33.12
CA LYS A 187 -0.22 -7.10 -33.27
C LYS A 187 -1.59 -7.12 -32.59
N TYR A 188 -1.87 -6.14 -31.73
CA TYR A 188 -3.16 -5.97 -31.07
C TYR A 188 -4.03 -4.93 -31.80
N PRO A 189 -5.37 -4.93 -31.62
CA PRO A 189 -6.27 -3.97 -32.27
C PRO A 189 -5.96 -2.49 -31.98
N TRP A 190 -5.27 -2.20 -30.88
CA TRP A 190 -4.84 -0.86 -30.49
C TRP A 190 -3.41 -0.50 -30.94
N ASP A 191 -2.70 -1.43 -31.60
CA ASP A 191 -1.43 -1.14 -32.26
C ASP A 191 -1.69 -0.48 -33.61
N LYS A 192 -1.85 0.85 -33.59
CA LYS A 192 -1.72 1.67 -34.79
C LYS A 192 -0.28 1.58 -35.31
#